data_AF-A0A1V0FZQ4-F1
#
_entry.id   AF-A0A1V0FZQ4-F1
#
_cell.length_a   1.000
_cell.length_b   1.000
_cell.length_c   1.000
_cell.angle_alpha   90.00
_cell.angle_beta   90.00
_cell.angle_gamma   90.00
#
_symmetry.space_group_name_H-M   'P 1'
#
loop_
_entity.id
_entity.type
_entity.pdbx_description
1 polymer ?
#
loop_
_entity_poly.entity_id
_entity_poly.type
_entity_poly.pdbx_seq_one_letter_code
_entity_poly.pdbx_strand_id
1 'polypeptide(L)'
;LASGVVPQISGIFGPCAGGAVYSPALTDFIMMTEGTSYMFLTGPKVVKTVTGEDVTQEDLGGARVHSSKSGVSQFSVETEEEGLKLMRRLLSYLPQNNLEEPPVVPNDDPIDRLEDSLNEIIPDSPNKPYDMYQVIGAIIDKGEFLEVHADYAKNIIVGFARFNGQSVGIVANQPKFLAGVLDINASRKGARFVRFCDAFNIPIVSLVDVPGFLPGTGQEYGGVITHGAKLLYAYG
;
A
#
# COMPACT_ATOMS: atom_id res chain seq x y z
N LEU A 1 -3.66 -22.36 -6.68
CA LEU A 1 -2.46 -22.77 -5.90
C LEU A 1 -1.27 -21.84 -6.23
N ALA A 2 -1.44 -20.51 -6.14
CA ALA A 2 -0.41 -19.54 -6.55
C ALA A 2 -0.13 -18.42 -5.52
N SER A 3 -1.08 -18.12 -4.62
CA SER A 3 -0.91 -17.10 -3.58
C SER A 3 0.22 -17.47 -2.61
N GLY A 4 1.18 -16.56 -2.45
CA GLY A 4 2.40 -16.80 -1.66
C GLY A 4 3.37 -17.80 -2.29
N VAL A 5 3.21 -18.14 -3.58
CA VAL A 5 4.10 -19.04 -4.34
C VAL A 5 4.74 -18.31 -5.50
N VAL A 6 3.93 -17.61 -6.31
CA VAL A 6 4.40 -16.72 -7.39
C VAL A 6 3.71 -15.36 -7.25
N PRO A 7 4.40 -14.24 -7.49
CA PRO A 7 3.76 -12.93 -7.45
C PRO A 7 2.68 -12.81 -8.53
N GLN A 8 1.48 -12.36 -8.14
CA GLN A 8 0.34 -12.15 -9.02
C GLN A 8 -0.02 -10.67 -9.04
N ILE A 9 0.02 -10.06 -10.22
CA ILE A 9 -0.27 -8.63 -10.41
C ILE A 9 -1.41 -8.49 -11.42
N SER A 10 -2.43 -7.71 -11.07
CA SER A 10 -3.58 -7.40 -11.94
C SER A 10 -3.53 -5.96 -12.42
N GLY A 11 -3.51 -5.76 -13.73
CA GLY A 11 -3.74 -4.45 -14.37
C GLY A 11 -5.17 -4.35 -14.87
N ILE A 12 -5.93 -3.37 -14.37
CA ILE A 12 -7.31 -3.09 -14.76
C ILE A 12 -7.32 -1.85 -15.64
N PHE A 13 -7.26 -2.09 -16.95
CA PHE A 13 -7.21 -1.06 -18.00
C PHE A 13 -8.56 -0.84 -18.69
N GLY A 14 -9.64 -1.34 -18.09
CA GLY A 14 -10.98 -1.19 -18.63
C GLY A 14 -12.06 -1.69 -17.67
N PRO A 15 -13.29 -1.92 -18.18
CA PRO A 15 -14.40 -2.44 -17.39
C PRO A 15 -14.13 -3.82 -16.78
N CYS A 16 -14.34 -3.97 -15.48
CA CYS A 16 -14.32 -5.26 -14.80
C CYS A 16 -15.49 -5.37 -13.81
N ALA A 17 -16.53 -6.14 -14.15
CA ALA A 17 -17.77 -6.17 -13.37
C ALA A 17 -18.27 -7.59 -13.04
N GLY A 18 -19.06 -7.71 -11.99
CA GLY A 18 -19.64 -8.98 -11.58
C GLY A 18 -18.59 -9.97 -11.10
N GLY A 19 -18.68 -11.23 -11.50
CA GLY A 19 -17.76 -12.28 -11.06
C GLY A 19 -16.29 -12.03 -11.45
N ALA A 20 -16.02 -11.21 -12.47
CA ALA A 20 -14.67 -10.92 -12.94
C ALA A 20 -13.80 -10.25 -11.87
N VAL A 21 -14.39 -9.47 -10.95
CA VAL A 21 -13.65 -8.73 -9.92
C VAL A 21 -13.00 -9.65 -8.87
N TYR A 22 -13.48 -10.88 -8.73
CA TYR A 22 -12.94 -11.81 -7.74
C TYR A 22 -11.53 -12.29 -8.08
N SER A 23 -11.16 -12.38 -9.36
CA SER A 23 -9.79 -12.79 -9.72
C SER A 23 -8.77 -11.72 -9.32
N PRO A 24 -8.89 -10.44 -9.70
CA PRO A 24 -8.00 -9.38 -9.22
C PRO A 24 -7.97 -9.28 -7.70
N ALA A 25 -9.12 -9.41 -7.03
CA ALA A 25 -9.21 -9.36 -5.57
C ALA A 25 -8.34 -10.41 -4.84
N LEU A 26 -8.03 -11.53 -5.51
CA LEU A 26 -7.19 -12.61 -4.99
C LEU A 26 -5.70 -12.47 -5.35
N THR A 27 -5.36 -11.58 -6.29
CA THR A 27 -3.96 -11.27 -6.65
C THR A 27 -3.31 -10.33 -5.64
N ASP A 28 -1.98 -10.24 -5.64
CA ASP A 28 -1.22 -9.52 -4.62
C ASP A 28 -1.32 -8.00 -4.76
N PHE A 29 -1.25 -7.50 -6.00
CA PHE A 29 -1.38 -6.09 -6.35
C PHE A 29 -2.37 -5.86 -7.47
N ILE A 30 -3.19 -4.83 -7.31
CA ILE A 30 -4.16 -4.37 -8.30
C ILE A 30 -3.86 -2.92 -8.66
N MET A 31 -3.69 -2.68 -9.95
CA MET A 31 -3.50 -1.37 -10.53
C MET A 31 -4.69 -1.00 -11.42
N MET A 32 -5.12 0.25 -11.38
CA MET A 32 -6.23 0.76 -12.17
C MET A 32 -5.82 2.01 -12.95
N THR A 33 -6.29 2.16 -14.18
CA THR A 33 -6.14 3.39 -14.96
C THR A 33 -7.32 4.34 -14.74
N GLU A 34 -7.02 5.61 -14.47
CA GLU A 34 -8.02 6.64 -14.20
C GLU A 34 -8.87 6.97 -15.43
N GLY A 35 -10.17 7.19 -15.22
CA GLY A 35 -11.12 7.59 -16.25
C GLY A 35 -11.47 6.53 -17.29
N THR A 36 -10.69 5.44 -17.41
CA THR A 36 -10.93 4.37 -18.38
C THR A 36 -11.31 3.04 -17.75
N SER A 37 -11.00 2.82 -16.46
CA SER A 37 -11.23 1.55 -15.78
C SER A 37 -12.12 1.67 -14.54
N TYR A 38 -12.87 0.60 -14.26
CA TYR A 38 -13.74 0.53 -13.09
C TYR A 38 -13.97 -0.92 -12.64
N MET A 39 -14.21 -1.10 -11.34
CA MET A 39 -14.55 -2.38 -10.72
C MET A 39 -15.79 -2.31 -9.83
N PHE A 40 -16.72 -3.25 -9.98
CA PHE A 40 -17.82 -3.43 -9.02
C PHE A 40 -18.48 -4.79 -9.16
N LEU A 41 -19.01 -5.33 -8.06
CA LEU A 41 -19.82 -6.55 -8.09
C LEU A 41 -21.18 -6.31 -8.77
N THR A 42 -21.82 -5.19 -8.44
CA THR A 42 -23.16 -4.86 -8.90
C THR A 42 -23.13 -3.49 -9.55
N GLY A 43 -23.57 -3.39 -10.81
CA GLY A 43 -23.48 -2.14 -11.56
C GLY A 43 -24.50 -1.07 -11.12
N PRO A 44 -24.28 0.19 -11.52
CA PRO A 44 -25.08 1.33 -11.02
C PRO A 44 -26.58 1.21 -11.27
N LYS A 45 -27.00 0.62 -12.40
CA LYS A 45 -28.42 0.41 -12.71
C LYS A 45 -29.11 -0.49 -11.68
N VAL A 46 -28.43 -1.53 -11.21
CA VAL A 46 -28.97 -2.46 -10.21
C VAL A 46 -28.95 -1.79 -8.83
N VAL A 47 -27.89 -1.05 -8.50
CA VAL A 47 -27.81 -0.24 -7.28
C VAL A 47 -29.01 0.71 -7.20
N LYS A 48 -29.24 1.52 -8.23
CA LYS A 48 -30.40 2.43 -8.29
C LYS A 48 -31.74 1.74 -8.12
N THR A 49 -31.91 0.57 -8.74
CA THR A 49 -33.19 -0.17 -8.67
C THR A 49 -33.44 -0.76 -7.27
N VAL A 50 -32.39 -1.16 -6.55
CA VAL A 50 -32.52 -1.86 -5.26
C VAL A 50 -32.44 -0.90 -4.06
N THR A 51 -31.52 0.07 -4.10
CA THR A 51 -31.25 0.99 -2.98
C THR A 51 -31.84 2.38 -3.20
N GLY A 52 -32.21 2.72 -4.43
CA GLY A 52 -32.62 4.08 -4.82
C GLY A 52 -31.46 5.05 -5.01
N GLU A 53 -30.21 4.61 -4.86
CA GLU A 53 -29.03 5.46 -4.98
C GLU A 53 -28.67 5.71 -6.46
N ASP A 54 -28.56 6.99 -6.84
CA ASP A 54 -28.16 7.40 -8.19
C ASP A 54 -26.67 7.71 -8.20
N VAL A 55 -25.88 6.80 -8.76
CA VAL A 55 -24.40 6.86 -8.75
C VAL A 55 -23.87 6.56 -10.14
N THR A 56 -22.77 7.22 -10.54
CA THR A 56 -22.10 6.93 -11.82
C THR A 56 -21.21 5.69 -11.71
N GLN A 57 -20.70 5.18 -12.84
CA GLN A 57 -19.72 4.08 -12.80
C GLN A 57 -18.43 4.50 -12.10
N GLU A 58 -17.97 5.74 -12.34
CA GLU A 58 -16.77 6.31 -11.75
C GLU A 58 -16.93 6.49 -10.23
N ASP A 59 -18.07 7.04 -9.79
CA ASP A 59 -18.35 7.25 -8.37
C ASP A 59 -18.57 5.94 -7.60
N LEU A 60 -19.02 4.89 -8.28
CA LEU A 60 -19.26 3.57 -7.68
C LEU A 60 -17.98 2.75 -7.54
N GLY A 61 -17.11 2.78 -8.55
CA GLY A 61 -16.00 1.82 -8.67
C GLY A 61 -14.86 2.28 -9.56
N GLY A 62 -14.72 3.57 -9.82
CA GLY A 62 -13.58 4.12 -10.55
C GLY A 62 -12.26 3.92 -9.80
N ALA A 63 -11.14 4.11 -10.50
CA ALA A 63 -9.79 3.92 -9.96
C ALA A 63 -9.58 4.67 -8.63
N ARG A 64 -10.02 5.94 -8.56
CA ARG A 64 -9.89 6.79 -7.37
C ARG A 64 -10.68 6.27 -6.17
N VAL A 65 -11.88 5.72 -6.39
CA VAL A 65 -12.68 5.12 -5.32
C VAL A 65 -11.92 3.94 -4.70
N HIS A 66 -11.29 3.12 -5.54
CA HIS A 66 -10.57 1.94 -5.09
C HIS A 66 -9.19 2.21 -4.51
N SER A 67 -8.51 3.25 -4.97
CA SER A 67 -7.18 3.64 -4.49
C SER A 67 -7.22 4.52 -3.24
N SER A 68 -8.32 5.24 -2.97
CA SER A 68 -8.39 6.17 -1.84
C SER A 68 -9.47 5.87 -0.80
N LYS A 69 -10.55 5.17 -1.16
CA LYS A 69 -11.67 4.90 -0.23
C LYS A 69 -11.76 3.44 0.16
N SER A 70 -11.86 2.52 -0.80
CA SER A 70 -12.08 1.10 -0.48
C SER A 70 -10.80 0.32 -0.21
N GLY A 71 -9.64 0.84 -0.66
CA GLY A 71 -8.34 0.17 -0.56
C GLY A 71 -8.26 -1.14 -1.36
N VAL A 72 -9.06 -1.26 -2.42
CA VAL A 72 -9.03 -2.44 -3.30
C VAL A 72 -7.85 -2.37 -4.25
N SER A 73 -7.57 -1.20 -4.81
CA SER A 73 -6.44 -0.98 -5.71
C SER A 73 -5.28 -0.35 -4.97
N GLN A 74 -4.08 -0.93 -5.13
CA GLN A 74 -2.84 -0.45 -4.55
C GLN A 74 -2.25 0.74 -5.33
N PHE A 75 -2.58 0.85 -6.62
CA PHE A 75 -2.01 1.84 -7.54
C PHE A 75 -3.06 2.39 -8.49
N SER A 76 -3.10 3.72 -8.63
CA SER A 76 -3.86 4.44 -9.65
C SER A 76 -2.86 5.08 -10.63
N VAL A 77 -3.10 4.99 -11.93
CA VAL A 77 -2.23 5.58 -12.97
C VAL A 77 -3.06 6.34 -14.00
N GLU A 78 -2.51 7.37 -14.62
CA GLU A 78 -3.26 8.17 -15.60
C GLU A 78 -3.38 7.46 -16.95
N THR A 79 -2.39 6.62 -17.29
CA THR A 79 -2.35 5.90 -18.57
C THR A 79 -1.98 4.44 -18.42
N GLU A 80 -2.38 3.61 -19.40
CA GLU A 80 -1.97 2.20 -19.47
C GLU A 80 -0.45 2.06 -19.60
N GLU A 81 0.21 2.95 -20.34
CA GLU A 81 1.66 2.93 -20.52
C GLU A 81 2.40 3.15 -19.19
N GLU A 82 1.96 4.13 -18.40
CA GLU A 82 2.46 4.33 -17.03
C GLU A 82 2.22 3.09 -16.18
N GLY A 83 1.05 2.46 -16.30
CA GLY A 83 0.74 1.24 -15.58
C GLY A 83 1.69 0.09 -15.93
N LEU A 84 1.98 -0.12 -17.21
CA LEU A 84 2.95 -1.11 -17.67
C LEU A 84 4.37 -0.82 -17.15
N LYS A 85 4.79 0.46 -17.13
CA LYS A 85 6.08 0.89 -16.57
C LYS A 85 6.15 0.63 -15.07
N LEU A 86 5.08 0.95 -14.34
CA LEU A 86 4.96 0.75 -12.91
C LEU A 86 4.98 -0.74 -12.55
N MET A 87 4.32 -1.60 -13.33
CA MET A 87 4.39 -3.06 -13.14
C MET A 87 5.80 -3.60 -13.36
N ARG A 88 6.53 -3.12 -14.38
CA ARG A 88 7.95 -3.47 -14.57
C ARG A 88 8.80 -3.02 -13.39
N ARG A 89 8.57 -1.80 -12.88
CA ARG A 89 9.26 -1.29 -11.69
C ARG A 89 8.95 -2.16 -10.46
N LEU A 90 7.69 -2.50 -10.23
CA LEU A 90 7.27 -3.39 -9.15
C LEU A 90 7.97 -4.75 -9.23
N LEU A 91 7.94 -5.40 -10.40
CA LEU A 91 8.63 -6.68 -10.63
C LEU A 91 10.12 -6.62 -10.34
N SER A 92 10.77 -5.45 -10.51
CA SER A 92 12.18 -5.29 -10.16
C SER A 92 12.48 -5.40 -8.66
N TYR A 93 11.46 -5.32 -7.79
CA TYR A 93 11.62 -5.51 -6.34
C TYR A 93 11.31 -6.94 -5.89
N LEU A 94 10.67 -7.77 -6.73
CA LEU A 94 10.10 -9.05 -6.33
C LEU A 94 10.94 -10.23 -6.83
N PRO A 95 11.05 -11.34 -6.07
CA PRO A 95 11.58 -12.59 -6.61
C PRO A 95 10.60 -13.20 -7.62
N GLN A 96 11.04 -14.15 -8.44
CA GLN A 96 10.13 -14.82 -9.39
C GLN A 96 9.17 -15.79 -8.71
N ASN A 97 9.53 -16.28 -7.52
CA ASN A 97 8.73 -17.20 -6.69
C ASN A 97 9.23 -17.16 -5.24
N ASN A 98 8.53 -17.86 -4.34
CA ASN A 98 8.84 -17.88 -2.90
C ASN A 98 10.08 -18.72 -2.50
N LEU A 99 10.73 -19.42 -3.43
CA LEU A 99 11.95 -20.18 -3.17
C LEU A 99 13.21 -19.39 -3.54
N GLU A 100 13.05 -18.20 -4.11
CA GLU A 100 14.15 -17.32 -4.50
C GLU A 100 14.22 -16.11 -3.57
N GLU A 101 15.42 -15.54 -3.47
CA GLU A 101 15.64 -14.26 -2.81
C GLU A 101 15.24 -13.11 -3.76
N PRO A 102 14.83 -11.95 -3.22
CA PRO A 102 14.58 -10.77 -4.03
C PRO A 102 15.82 -10.34 -4.84
N PRO A 103 15.62 -9.78 -6.05
CA PRO A 103 16.74 -9.40 -6.92
C PRO A 103 17.62 -8.32 -6.28
N VAL A 104 18.94 -8.53 -6.32
CA VAL A 104 19.94 -7.54 -5.94
C VAL A 104 20.36 -6.75 -7.19
N VAL A 105 20.28 -5.43 -7.14
CA VAL A 105 20.68 -4.54 -8.24
C VAL A 105 22.00 -3.83 -7.93
N PRO A 106 22.82 -3.51 -8.95
CA PRO A 106 23.97 -2.65 -8.74
C PRO A 106 23.57 -1.32 -8.12
N ASN A 107 24.27 -0.92 -7.06
CA ASN A 107 24.06 0.34 -6.36
C ASN A 107 25.39 1.06 -6.16
N ASP A 108 25.38 2.37 -6.36
CA ASP A 108 26.49 3.30 -6.15
C ASP A 108 26.20 4.31 -5.02
N ASP A 109 25.07 4.19 -4.32
CA ASP A 109 24.81 4.93 -3.08
C ASP A 109 25.70 4.36 -1.95
N PRO A 110 26.56 5.17 -1.30
CA PRO A 110 27.46 4.70 -0.25
C PRO A 110 26.70 4.15 0.96
N ILE A 111 27.06 2.92 1.38
CA ILE A 111 26.46 2.27 2.56
C ILE A 111 26.74 2.99 3.89
N ASP A 112 27.74 3.87 3.90
CA ASP A 112 28.20 4.67 5.03
C ASP A 112 27.83 6.16 4.91
N ARG A 113 26.93 6.52 3.98
CA ARG A 113 26.41 7.90 3.84
C ARG A 113 25.79 8.35 5.17
N LEU A 114 26.19 9.53 5.63
CA LEU A 114 25.62 10.21 6.78
C LEU A 114 24.56 11.22 6.32
N GLU A 115 23.48 11.32 7.07
CA GLU A 115 22.37 12.23 6.81
C GLU A 115 22.14 13.16 8.00
N ASP A 116 22.87 14.29 8.02
CA ASP A 116 22.79 15.28 9.10
C ASP A 116 21.36 15.83 9.29
N SER A 117 20.56 15.83 8.21
CA SER A 117 19.15 16.22 8.23
C SER A 117 18.30 15.43 9.22
N LEU A 118 18.66 14.17 9.51
CA LEU A 118 17.96 13.32 10.45
C LEU A 118 18.16 13.74 11.92
N ASN A 119 19.20 14.52 12.22
CA ASN A 119 19.42 15.05 13.57
C ASN A 119 18.39 16.13 13.94
N GLU A 120 17.75 16.76 12.95
CA GLU A 120 16.85 17.91 13.13
C GLU A 120 15.39 17.62 12.74
N ILE A 121 15.09 16.40 12.25
CA ILE A 121 13.78 16.06 11.68
C ILE A 121 12.66 15.98 12.72
N ILE A 122 12.98 15.55 13.94
CA ILE A 122 12.01 15.45 15.05
C ILE A 122 11.85 16.85 15.66
N PRO A 123 10.64 17.44 15.64
CA PRO A 123 10.43 18.77 16.21
C PRO A 123 10.53 18.76 17.74
N ASP A 124 11.05 19.85 18.33
CA ASP A 124 11.09 20.03 19.79
C ASP A 124 9.70 19.98 20.46
N SER A 125 8.68 20.44 19.72
CA SER A 125 7.30 20.43 20.21
C SER A 125 6.64 19.09 19.93
N PRO A 126 6.14 18.37 20.95
CA PRO A 126 5.48 17.07 20.76
C PRO A 126 4.16 17.15 19.99
N ASN A 127 3.60 18.35 19.83
CA ASN A 127 2.36 18.58 19.08
C ASN A 127 2.60 18.89 17.60
N LYS A 128 3.85 19.02 17.17
CA LYS A 128 4.19 19.34 15.78
C LYS A 128 4.57 18.05 15.04
N PRO A 129 3.85 17.66 13.99
CA PRO A 129 4.22 16.50 13.20
C PRO A 129 5.42 16.79 12.29
N TYR A 130 6.13 15.74 11.88
CA TYR A 130 7.13 15.76 10.81
C TYR A 130 6.73 14.81 9.70
N ASP A 131 7.45 14.86 8.58
CA ASP A 131 7.17 14.02 7.43
C ASP A 131 7.99 12.73 7.45
N MET A 132 7.34 11.58 7.66
CA MET A 132 8.03 10.30 7.62
C MET A 132 8.62 9.98 6.22
N TYR A 133 8.12 10.59 5.13
CA TYR A 133 8.77 10.43 3.82
C TYR A 133 10.19 10.99 3.77
N GLN A 134 10.50 12.02 4.57
CA GLN A 134 11.85 12.57 4.64
C GLN A 134 12.80 11.57 5.32
N VAL A 135 12.34 10.88 6.38
CA VAL A 135 13.11 9.81 7.03
C VAL A 135 13.35 8.66 6.05
N ILE A 136 12.28 8.19 5.39
CA ILE A 136 12.37 7.09 4.41
C ILE A 136 13.34 7.46 3.29
N GLY A 137 13.18 8.63 2.67
CA GLY A 137 14.03 9.07 1.56
C GLY A 137 15.50 9.24 1.95
N ALA A 138 15.78 9.60 3.21
CA ALA A 138 17.14 9.76 3.70
C ALA A 138 17.87 8.41 3.86
N ILE A 139 17.19 7.35 4.28
CA ILE A 139 17.84 6.07 4.63
C ILE A 139 17.92 5.05 3.49
N ILE A 140 17.15 5.22 2.42
CA ILE A 140 17.06 4.25 1.33
C ILE A 140 17.97 4.60 0.14
N ASP A 141 18.34 3.56 -0.61
CA ASP A 141 18.67 3.52 -2.04
C ASP A 141 18.33 4.78 -2.84
N LYS A 142 19.20 5.81 -2.92
CA LYS A 142 18.99 7.01 -3.77
C LYS A 142 17.68 7.76 -3.50
N GLY A 143 17.06 7.56 -2.34
CA GLY A 143 15.71 8.06 -2.05
C GLY A 143 14.61 7.45 -2.93
N GLU A 144 14.87 6.34 -3.64
CA GLU A 144 13.90 5.71 -4.55
C GLU A 144 12.90 4.81 -3.80
N PHE A 145 11.72 5.37 -3.56
CA PHE A 145 10.61 4.64 -2.93
C PHE A 145 9.52 4.28 -3.94
N LEU A 146 9.03 3.04 -3.88
CA LEU A 146 7.84 2.58 -4.58
C LEU A 146 6.72 2.38 -3.54
N GLU A 147 5.95 3.44 -3.30
CA GLU A 147 4.87 3.42 -2.33
C GLU A 147 3.68 2.58 -2.82
N VAL A 148 3.12 1.76 -1.93
CA VAL A 148 1.93 0.95 -2.13
C VAL A 148 0.78 1.56 -1.34
N HIS A 149 -0.41 1.70 -1.96
CA HIS A 149 -1.58 2.31 -1.31
C HIS A 149 -1.34 3.76 -0.89
N ALA A 150 -0.67 4.57 -1.72
CA ALA A 150 -0.32 5.96 -1.39
C ALA A 150 -1.53 6.83 -1.03
N ASP A 151 -2.68 6.56 -1.63
CA ASP A 151 -3.92 7.31 -1.40
C ASP A 151 -4.86 6.72 -0.35
N TYR A 152 -4.55 5.56 0.21
CA TYR A 152 -5.38 4.84 1.17
C TYR A 152 -4.68 4.66 2.52
N ALA A 153 -5.39 4.96 3.60
CA ALA A 153 -4.89 4.87 4.98
C ALA A 153 -3.52 5.58 5.15
N LYS A 154 -3.48 6.88 4.84
CA LYS A 154 -2.26 7.72 4.81
C LYS A 154 -1.54 7.86 6.15
N ASN A 155 -2.16 7.43 7.25
CA ASN A 155 -1.59 7.34 8.59
C ASN A 155 -0.54 6.21 8.73
N ILE A 156 -0.46 5.29 7.77
CA ILE A 156 0.63 4.31 7.64
C ILE A 156 1.15 4.29 6.19
N ILE A 157 2.46 4.32 6.04
CA ILE A 157 3.17 4.22 4.76
C ILE A 157 3.65 2.78 4.62
N VAL A 158 3.44 2.20 3.44
CA VAL A 158 4.03 0.91 3.07
C VAL A 158 4.53 0.97 1.65
N GLY A 159 5.62 0.28 1.34
CA GLY A 159 6.17 0.28 0.00
C GLY A 159 7.53 -0.37 -0.08
N PHE A 160 8.06 -0.47 -1.29
CA PHE A 160 9.35 -1.09 -1.56
C PHE A 160 10.44 -0.04 -1.70
N ALA A 161 11.59 -0.33 -1.12
CA ALA A 161 12.82 0.43 -1.23
C ALA A 161 13.99 -0.53 -1.47
N ARG A 162 15.20 0.02 -1.57
CA ARG A 162 16.43 -0.78 -1.55
C ARG A 162 17.41 -0.29 -0.50
N PHE A 163 18.19 -1.23 0.04
CA PHE A 163 19.37 -0.96 0.86
C PHE A 163 20.52 -1.76 0.26
N ASN A 164 21.58 -1.07 -0.15
CA ASN A 164 22.70 -1.64 -0.88
C ASN A 164 22.24 -2.53 -2.07
N GLY A 165 21.23 -2.05 -2.82
CA GLY A 165 20.67 -2.77 -3.96
C GLY A 165 19.76 -3.97 -3.62
N GLN A 166 19.59 -4.34 -2.35
CA GLN A 166 18.67 -5.40 -1.93
C GLN A 166 17.25 -4.84 -1.74
N SER A 167 16.23 -5.51 -2.25
CA SER A 167 14.83 -5.11 -2.02
C SER A 167 14.44 -5.22 -0.55
N VAL A 168 13.79 -4.18 -0.03
CA VAL A 168 13.30 -4.11 1.35
C VAL A 168 11.89 -3.54 1.37
N GLY A 169 11.00 -4.14 2.16
CA GLY A 169 9.70 -3.58 2.48
C GLY A 169 9.80 -2.57 3.61
N ILE A 170 9.28 -1.36 3.41
CA ILE A 170 9.15 -0.34 4.46
C ILE A 170 7.73 -0.39 5.03
N VAL A 171 7.61 -0.34 6.35
CA VAL A 171 6.35 -0.06 7.05
C VAL A 171 6.60 1.07 8.04
N ALA A 172 5.90 2.19 7.88
CA ALA A 172 6.18 3.38 8.69
C ALA A 172 4.91 4.10 9.11
N ASN A 173 4.86 4.61 10.35
CA ASN A 173 3.79 5.50 10.76
C ASN A 173 3.98 6.90 10.15
N GLN A 174 2.90 7.61 9.87
CA GLN A 174 2.98 8.96 9.30
C GLN A 174 2.33 9.99 10.21
N PRO A 175 3.11 10.72 11.04
CA PRO A 175 2.59 11.72 11.97
C PRO A 175 1.78 12.84 11.33
N LYS A 176 2.03 13.21 10.06
CA LYS A 176 1.23 14.24 9.36
C LYS A 176 -0.23 13.83 9.11
N PHE A 177 -0.56 12.54 9.20
CA PHE A 177 -1.91 12.04 8.96
C PHE A 177 -2.43 11.33 10.21
N LEU A 178 -3.48 11.91 10.81
CA LEU A 178 -4.09 11.41 12.06
C LEU A 178 -3.07 11.17 13.19
N ALA A 179 -2.00 11.96 13.26
CA ALA A 179 -0.92 11.79 14.23
C ALA A 179 -0.26 10.38 14.21
N GLY A 180 -0.29 9.67 13.07
CA GLY A 180 0.33 8.35 12.94
C GLY A 180 -0.38 7.22 13.69
N VAL A 181 -1.59 7.47 14.23
CA VAL A 181 -2.40 6.43 14.92
C VAL A 181 -2.71 5.26 13.98
N LEU A 182 -2.83 4.06 14.55
CA LEU A 182 -3.34 2.90 13.82
C LEU A 182 -4.88 2.88 13.85
N ASP A 183 -5.49 2.47 12.76
CA ASP A 183 -6.93 2.27 12.63
C ASP A 183 -7.22 0.99 11.85
N ILE A 184 -8.49 0.65 11.64
CA ILE A 184 -8.90 -0.53 10.84
C ILE A 184 -8.21 -0.54 9.47
N ASN A 185 -8.17 0.59 8.78
CA ASN A 185 -7.70 0.66 7.40
C ASN A 185 -6.17 0.54 7.33
N ALA A 186 -5.45 1.25 8.19
CA ALA A 186 -3.99 1.13 8.31
C ALA A 186 -3.57 -0.27 8.72
N SER A 187 -4.28 -0.89 9.67
CA SER A 187 -3.97 -2.25 10.12
C SER A 187 -4.16 -3.27 9.00
N ARG A 188 -5.23 -3.14 8.19
CA ARG A 188 -5.44 -3.99 7.00
C ARG A 188 -4.37 -3.76 5.92
N LYS A 189 -4.00 -2.49 5.66
CA LYS A 189 -2.96 -2.10 4.70
C LYS A 189 -1.61 -2.70 5.10
N GLY A 190 -1.15 -2.42 6.31
CA GLY A 190 0.10 -2.91 6.86
C GLY A 190 0.16 -4.44 6.92
N ALA A 191 -0.88 -5.09 7.46
CA ALA A 191 -0.88 -6.54 7.63
C ALA A 191 -0.74 -7.30 6.31
N ARG A 192 -1.44 -6.85 5.26
CA ARG A 192 -1.36 -7.48 3.95
C ARG A 192 0.02 -7.30 3.32
N PHE A 193 0.61 -6.11 3.47
CA PHE A 193 1.93 -5.81 2.95
C PHE A 193 3.03 -6.62 3.64
N VAL A 194 3.01 -6.69 4.98
CA VAL A 194 3.95 -7.49 5.78
C VAL A 194 3.90 -8.97 5.38
N ARG A 195 2.68 -9.55 5.31
CA ARG A 195 2.53 -10.96 4.90
C ARG A 195 2.97 -11.23 3.47
N PHE A 196 2.81 -10.26 2.56
CA PHE A 196 3.33 -10.39 1.20
C PHE A 196 4.86 -10.40 1.20
N CYS A 197 5.48 -9.47 1.92
CA CYS A 197 6.94 -9.41 2.01
C CYS A 197 7.52 -10.71 2.60
N ASP A 198 6.95 -11.18 3.70
CA ASP A 198 7.32 -12.45 4.35
C ASP A 198 7.20 -13.65 3.39
N ALA A 199 6.08 -13.77 2.67
CA ALA A 199 5.85 -14.88 1.74
C ALA A 199 6.84 -14.93 0.55
N PHE A 200 7.55 -13.83 0.28
CA PHE A 200 8.49 -13.70 -0.83
C PHE A 200 9.90 -13.30 -0.37
N ASN A 201 10.27 -13.63 0.87
CA ASN A 201 11.61 -13.43 1.43
C ASN A 201 12.10 -11.96 1.36
N ILE A 202 11.18 -10.98 1.36
CA ILE A 202 11.53 -9.57 1.34
C ILE A 202 11.69 -9.10 2.79
N PRO A 203 12.90 -8.68 3.22
CA PRO A 203 13.11 -8.16 4.56
C PRO A 203 12.30 -6.88 4.80
N ILE A 204 11.95 -6.64 6.07
CA ILE A 204 11.09 -5.52 6.46
C ILE A 204 11.86 -4.58 7.40
N VAL A 205 11.81 -3.28 7.11
CA VAL A 205 12.24 -2.21 8.01
C VAL A 205 11.01 -1.46 8.50
N SER A 206 10.86 -1.39 9.83
CA SER A 206 9.75 -0.68 10.49
C SER A 206 10.23 0.64 11.09
N LEU A 207 9.61 1.75 10.70
CA LEU A 207 9.85 3.08 11.29
C LEU A 207 8.66 3.47 12.17
N VAL A 208 8.88 3.45 13.48
CA VAL A 208 7.78 3.46 14.46
C VAL A 208 7.64 4.84 15.09
N ASP A 209 6.49 5.46 14.88
CA ASP A 209 6.03 6.67 15.57
C ASP A 209 4.51 6.63 15.70
N VAL A 210 4.04 5.85 16.67
CA VAL A 210 2.62 5.53 16.88
C VAL A 210 2.21 5.88 18.31
N PRO A 211 1.26 6.80 18.50
CA PRO A 211 0.79 7.13 19.85
C PRO A 211 -0.28 6.15 20.36
N GLY A 212 -0.85 5.33 19.47
CA GLY A 212 -1.87 4.32 19.80
C GLY A 212 -2.82 4.06 18.64
N PHE A 213 -4.01 3.54 18.97
CA PHE A 213 -5.10 3.35 18.01
C PHE A 213 -6.06 4.54 18.00
N LEU A 214 -6.69 4.79 16.85
CA LEU A 214 -7.73 5.81 16.72
C LEU A 214 -8.95 5.43 17.58
N PRO A 215 -9.36 6.26 18.55
CA PRO A 215 -10.54 5.98 19.36
C PRO A 215 -11.84 6.29 18.61
N GLY A 216 -12.95 5.66 19.02
CA GLY A 216 -14.29 6.03 18.60
C GLY A 216 -15.19 4.83 18.30
N THR A 217 -16.51 5.02 18.46
CA THR A 217 -17.51 3.96 18.24
C THR A 217 -17.47 3.39 16.83
N GLY A 218 -17.10 4.18 15.82
CA GLY A 218 -16.93 3.71 14.45
C GLY A 218 -15.82 2.65 14.30
N GLN A 219 -14.72 2.77 15.06
CA GLN A 219 -13.65 1.78 15.07
C GLN A 219 -14.07 0.52 15.83
N GLU A 220 -14.72 0.69 16.98
CA GLU A 220 -15.22 -0.45 17.78
C GLU A 220 -16.27 -1.26 17.01
N TYR A 221 -17.31 -0.61 16.47
CA TYR A 221 -18.37 -1.28 15.69
C TYR A 221 -17.84 -1.82 14.36
N GLY A 222 -16.80 -1.19 13.80
CA GLY A 222 -16.08 -1.68 12.64
C GLY A 222 -15.16 -2.87 12.93
N GLY A 223 -15.02 -3.32 14.18
CA GLY A 223 -14.23 -4.49 14.54
C GLY A 223 -12.72 -4.23 14.61
N VAL A 224 -12.30 -3.06 15.12
CA VAL A 224 -10.88 -2.70 15.27
C VAL A 224 -10.06 -3.74 16.06
N ILE A 225 -10.67 -4.46 17.02
CA ILE A 225 -10.00 -5.55 17.74
C ILE A 225 -9.48 -6.62 16.77
N THR A 226 -10.35 -7.10 15.86
CA THR A 226 -9.97 -8.11 14.87
C THR A 226 -9.08 -7.54 13.78
N HIS A 227 -9.34 -6.31 13.33
CA HIS A 227 -8.57 -5.69 12.25
C HIS A 227 -7.17 -5.25 12.68
N GLY A 228 -7.02 -4.68 13.88
CA GLY A 228 -5.75 -4.34 14.51
C GLY A 228 -4.90 -5.58 14.74
N ALA A 229 -5.50 -6.67 15.24
CA ALA A 229 -4.80 -7.94 15.46
C ALA A 229 -4.17 -8.53 14.18
N LYS A 230 -4.67 -8.18 12.98
CA LYS A 230 -4.07 -8.66 11.72
C LYS A 230 -2.64 -8.15 11.53
N LEU A 231 -2.34 -6.93 11.96
CA LEU A 231 -0.99 -6.37 11.84
C LEU A 231 -0.05 -7.04 12.83
N LEU A 232 -0.50 -7.26 14.06
CA LEU A 232 0.25 -8.01 15.07
C LEU A 232 0.54 -9.44 14.59
N TYR A 233 -0.47 -10.13 14.05
CA TYR A 233 -0.33 -11.47 13.49
C TYR A 233 0.60 -11.51 12.27
N ALA A 234 0.69 -10.42 11.50
CA ALA A 234 1.58 -10.39 10.34
C ALA A 234 3.05 -10.28 10.75
N TYR A 235 3.35 -9.61 11.88
CA TYR A 235 4.71 -9.48 12.40
C TYR A 235 5.17 -10.65 13.29
N GLY A 236 4.24 -11.38 13.90
CA GLY A 236 4.52 -12.47 14.85
C GLY A 236 4.43 -13.84 14.22
#